data_AF-A0A699X841-F1
#
_entry.id   AF-A0A699X841-F1
#
_cell.length_a   1.000
_cell.length_b   1.000
_cell.length_c   1.000
_cell.angle_alpha   90.00
_cell.angle_beta   90.00
_cell.angle_gamma   90.00
#
_symmetry.space_group_name_H-M   'P 1'
#
loop_
_entity.id
_entity.type
_entity.pdbx_description
1 polymer ?
#
loop_
_entity_poly.entity_id
_entity_poly.type
_entity_poly.pdbx_seq_one_letter_code
_entity_poly.pdbx_strand_id
1 'polypeptide(L)'
;GDGRNQGNVTRLSIISCAKTEKYMKKGFPIFLAHISTKEVEDKSEKKRLEDVPIVQNFPEVFLEEFPGLLLTRPVEFQIDLVPGAAPVARAPYRLTPSE
;
A
#
# COMPACT_ATOMS: atom_id res chain seq x y z
N GLY A 1 -43.37 -18.16 7.96
CA GLY A 1 -42.62 -17.27 7.07
C GLY A 1 -41.49 -16.71 7.88
N ASP A 2 -40.26 -16.83 7.40
CA ASP A 2 -39.18 -16.01 7.94
C ASP A 2 -38.14 -15.79 6.85
N GLY A 3 -38.02 -14.53 6.43
CA GLY A 3 -37.16 -14.09 5.36
C GLY A 3 -35.72 -13.99 5.84
N ARG A 4 -34.82 -14.72 5.19
CA ARG A 4 -33.38 -14.47 5.31
C ARG A 4 -32.88 -13.88 4.01
N ASN A 5 -32.82 -12.55 3.99
CA ASN A 5 -32.08 -11.77 3.02
C ASN A 5 -30.59 -12.05 3.24
N GLN A 6 -30.02 -13.01 2.51
CA GLN A 6 -28.59 -13.27 2.57
C GLN A 6 -27.88 -12.29 1.64
N GLY A 7 -27.52 -11.14 2.20
CA GLY A 7 -26.50 -10.28 1.65
C GLY A 7 -25.23 -11.10 1.38
N ASN A 8 -24.70 -10.96 0.18
CA ASN A 8 -23.50 -11.58 -0.34
C ASN A 8 -22.24 -11.09 0.39
N VAL A 9 -22.06 -11.49 1.66
CA VAL A 9 -20.77 -11.33 2.34
C VAL A 9 -19.78 -12.28 1.66
N THR A 10 -18.83 -11.73 0.90
CA THR A 10 -17.71 -12.49 0.34
C THR A 10 -16.95 -13.18 1.48
N ARG A 11 -17.17 -14.49 1.65
CA ARG A 11 -16.40 -15.30 2.59
C ARG A 11 -14.94 -15.26 2.16
N LEU A 12 -14.08 -14.67 3.00
CA LEU A 12 -12.64 -14.74 2.81
C LEU A 12 -12.21 -16.21 2.82
N SER A 13 -11.48 -16.65 1.80
CA SER A 13 -10.93 -18.02 1.77
C SER A 13 -9.64 -18.05 2.58
N ILE A 14 -9.74 -18.48 3.84
CA ILE A 14 -8.58 -18.69 4.71
C ILE A 14 -7.95 -20.04 4.36
N ILE A 15 -6.63 -20.06 4.11
CA ILE A 15 -5.87 -21.28 3.85
C ILE A 15 -4.82 -21.50 4.94
N SER A 16 -4.43 -22.77 5.15
CA SER A 16 -3.36 -23.12 6.08
C SER A 16 -1.97 -22.85 5.48
N CYS A 17 -0.96 -22.67 6.33
CA CYS A 17 0.43 -22.45 5.93
C CYS A 17 0.96 -23.57 5.02
N ALA A 18 0.67 -24.84 5.34
CA ALA A 18 1.07 -25.98 4.51
C ALA A 18 0.45 -25.95 3.09
N LYS A 19 -0.72 -25.34 2.94
CA LYS A 19 -1.35 -25.14 1.63
C LYS A 19 -0.69 -23.99 0.88
N THR A 20 -0.32 -22.92 1.58
CA THR A 20 0.47 -21.81 1.03
C THR A 20 1.82 -22.31 0.49
N GLU A 21 2.55 -23.16 1.23
CA GLU A 21 3.81 -23.76 0.76
C GLU A 21 3.66 -24.55 -0.55
N LYS A 22 2.55 -25.28 -0.71
CA LYS A 22 2.26 -25.99 -1.97
C LYS A 22 2.06 -25.03 -3.14
N TYR A 23 1.44 -23.87 -2.91
CA TYR A 23 1.28 -22.86 -3.95
C TYR A 23 2.61 -22.17 -4.29
N MET A 24 3.47 -21.92 -3.30
CA MET A 24 4.83 -21.42 -3.55
C MET A 24 5.62 -22.37 -4.44
N LYS A 25 5.60 -23.68 -4.14
CA LYS A 25 6.30 -24.71 -4.94
C LYS A 25 5.76 -24.83 -6.37
N LYS A 26 4.51 -24.43 -6.61
CA LYS A 26 3.90 -24.41 -7.95
C LYS A 26 4.18 -23.12 -8.73
N GLY A 27 4.93 -22.18 -8.15
CA GLY A 27 5.30 -20.92 -8.81
C GLY A 27 4.20 -19.86 -8.83
N PHE A 28 3.17 -19.99 -7.98
CA PHE A 28 2.17 -18.92 -7.87
C PHE A 28 2.77 -17.68 -7.20
N PRO A 29 2.46 -16.46 -7.67
CA PRO A 29 2.86 -15.24 -6.98
C PRO A 29 2.11 -15.15 -5.65
N ILE A 30 2.85 -14.96 -4.55
CA ILE A 30 2.30 -14.82 -3.20
C ILE A 30 2.77 -13.48 -2.64
N PHE A 31 1.84 -12.78 -2.01
CA PHE A 31 2.10 -11.51 -1.34
C PHE A 31 1.89 -11.69 0.16
N LEU A 32 2.84 -11.21 0.95
CA LEU A 32 2.73 -11.15 2.41
C LEU A 32 2.40 -9.71 2.81
N ALA A 33 1.28 -9.51 3.48
CA ALA A 33 0.89 -8.24 4.07
C ALA A 33 0.99 -8.34 5.59
N HIS A 34 1.71 -7.41 6.20
CA HIS A 34 1.75 -7.25 7.66
C HIS A 34 0.88 -6.04 8.03
N ILE A 35 -0.10 -6.24 8.90
CA ILE A 35 -0.97 -5.17 9.40
C ILE A 35 -0.53 -4.88 10.82
N SER A 36 0.15 -3.76 11.03
CA SER A 36 0.47 -3.22 12.36
C SER A 36 -0.46 -2.07 12.68
N THR A 37 -1.14 -2.13 13.83
CA THR A 37 -1.78 -0.96 14.42
C THR A 37 -0.68 0.02 14.83
N LYS A 38 -0.79 1.29 14.41
CA LYS A 38 0.06 2.37 14.97
C LYS A 38 -0.41 2.64 16.39
N GLU A 39 -0.05 1.75 17.32
CA GLU A 39 -0.08 2.08 18.73
C GLU A 39 1.05 3.08 18.95
N VAL A 40 0.68 4.28 19.43
CA VAL A 40 1.62 5.29 19.90
C VAL A 40 2.67 4.60 20.75
N GLU A 41 3.92 4.71 20.31
CA GLU A 41 5.14 4.04 20.81
C GLU A 41 5.06 3.63 22.29
N ASP A 42 4.48 2.46 22.52
CA ASP A 42 4.58 1.78 23.81
C ASP A 42 5.99 1.18 23.82
N LYS A 43 6.87 1.73 24.66
CA LYS A 43 8.31 1.43 24.80
C LYS A 43 8.60 -0.01 25.26
N SER A 44 7.68 -0.93 25.04
CA SER A 44 7.94 -2.36 25.14
C SER A 44 8.62 -2.83 23.85
N GLU A 45 9.56 -3.74 24.01
CA GLU A 45 10.42 -4.38 23.02
C GLU A 45 9.61 -5.17 21.95
N LYS A 46 8.70 -4.50 21.24
CA LYS A 46 7.97 -5.04 20.10
C LYS A 46 8.89 -4.91 18.89
N LYS A 47 9.14 -6.03 18.21
CA LYS A 47 9.95 -6.12 16.98
C LYS A 47 9.59 -4.95 16.06
N ARG A 48 10.55 -4.04 15.86
CA ARG A 48 10.34 -2.88 15.01
C ARG A 48 10.41 -3.33 13.55
N LEU A 49 9.84 -2.57 12.62
CA LEU A 49 9.91 -2.92 11.19
C LEU A 49 11.37 -2.98 10.71
N GLU A 50 12.21 -2.16 11.34
CA GLU A 50 13.66 -2.12 11.17
C GLU A 50 14.37 -3.43 11.53
N ASP A 51 13.74 -4.35 12.26
CA ASP A 51 14.31 -5.67 12.58
C ASP A 51 14.10 -6.70 11.46
N VAL A 52 13.30 -6.37 10.43
CA VAL A 52 13.07 -7.26 9.29
C VAL A 52 14.29 -7.22 8.37
N PRO A 53 14.94 -8.36 8.05
CA PRO A 53 16.19 -8.38 7.27
C PRO A 53 16.11 -7.65 5.92
N ILE A 54 14.95 -7.68 5.25
CA ILE A 54 14.78 -6.96 3.98
C ILE A 54 14.71 -5.44 4.17
N VAL A 55 14.18 -4.95 5.30
CA VAL A 55 14.11 -3.52 5.60
C VAL A 55 15.51 -2.99 5.90
N GLN A 56 16.31 -3.76 6.63
CA GLN A 56 17.73 -3.44 6.90
C GLN A 56 18.59 -3.34 5.63
N ASN A 57 18.29 -4.16 4.62
CA ASN A 57 19.00 -4.13 3.35
C ASN A 57 18.67 -2.91 2.48
N PHE A 58 17.56 -2.21 2.76
CA PHE A 58 17.06 -1.09 1.94
C PHE A 58 16.55 0.09 2.80
N PRO A 59 17.42 0.71 3.63
CA PRO A 59 17.00 1.77 4.56
C PRO A 59 16.45 3.02 3.85
N GLU A 60 16.90 3.30 2.63
CA GLU A 60 16.43 4.44 1.82
C GLU A 60 15.04 4.24 1.20
N VAL A 61 14.58 2.98 1.09
CA VAL A 61 13.26 2.64 0.51
C VAL A 61 12.19 2.66 1.60
N PHE A 62 12.55 2.32 2.83
CA PHE A 62 11.66 2.19 3.97
C PHE A 62 11.93 3.30 5.01
N LEU A 63 11.99 4.55 4.56
CA LEU A 63 12.11 5.70 5.44
C LEU A 63 10.84 5.86 6.28
N GLU A 64 11.01 6.27 7.55
CA GLU A 64 9.90 6.55 8.47
C GLU A 64 9.03 7.71 7.97
N GLU A 65 9.66 8.67 7.27
CA GLU A 65 9.02 9.77 6.58
C GLU A 65 9.58 9.87 5.15
N PHE A 66 8.70 9.91 4.14
CA PHE A 66 9.15 10.13 2.77
C PHE A 66 9.66 11.56 2.62
N PRO A 67 10.84 11.80 2.02
CA PRO A 67 11.23 13.15 1.64
C PRO A 67 10.15 13.67 0.69
N GLY A 68 9.48 14.76 1.06
CA GLY A 68 8.31 15.29 0.33
C GLY A 68 8.60 15.70 -1.12
N LEU A 69 9.88 15.72 -1.51
CA LEU A 69 10.35 15.89 -2.87
C LEU A 69 10.69 14.54 -3.47
N LEU A 70 10.16 14.27 -4.67
CA LEU A 70 10.58 13.14 -5.48
C LEU A 70 12.12 13.14 -5.53
N LEU A 71 12.75 12.04 -5.07
CA LEU A 71 14.19 11.81 -5.18
C LEU A 71 14.68 12.38 -6.50
N THR A 72 15.72 13.22 -6.46
CA THR A 72 16.33 13.83 -7.65
C THR A 72 16.63 12.73 -8.65
N ARG A 73 15.78 12.59 -9.66
CA ARG A 73 15.95 11.54 -10.65
C ARG A 73 17.12 11.96 -11.53
N PRO A 74 18.04 11.05 -11.88
CA PRO A 74 19.15 11.36 -12.77
C PRO A 74 18.70 11.70 -14.20
N VAL A 75 17.42 11.52 -14.51
CA VAL A 75 16.81 11.82 -15.80
C VAL A 75 15.65 12.79 -15.60
N GLU A 76 15.65 13.85 -16.39
CA GLU A 76 14.55 14.81 -16.48
C GLU A 76 13.34 14.18 -17.19
N PHE A 77 12.16 14.33 -16.62
CA PHE A 77 10.92 13.83 -17.22
C PHE A 77 10.30 14.94 -18.06
N GLN A 78 10.28 14.76 -19.38
CA GLN A 78 9.55 15.63 -20.31
C GLN A 78 8.13 15.10 -20.52
N ILE A 79 7.13 15.98 -20.54
CA ILE A 79 5.76 15.64 -20.93
C ILE A 79 5.56 16.09 -22.37
N ASP A 80 5.59 15.13 -23.29
CA ASP A 80 5.31 15.40 -24.70
C ASP A 80 3.81 15.50 -24.93
N LEU A 81 3.40 16.63 -25.51
CA LEU A 81 2.01 16.84 -25.91
C LEU A 81 1.80 16.38 -27.34
N VAL A 82 0.65 15.77 -27.60
CA VAL A 82 0.21 15.55 -28.98
C VAL A 82 0.02 16.90 -29.68
N PRO A 83 0.43 17.06 -30.95
CA PRO A 83 0.25 18.31 -31.68
C PRO A 83 -1.22 18.77 -31.64
N GLY A 84 -1.45 20.01 -31.20
CA GLY A 84 -2.79 20.58 -31.06
C GLY A 84 -3.45 20.38 -29.68
N ALA A 85 -2.77 19.75 -28.71
CA ALA A 85 -3.23 19.72 -27.33
C ALA A 85 -3.25 21.14 -26.73
N ALA A 86 -4.38 21.51 -26.13
CA ALA A 86 -4.53 22.78 -25.41
C ALA A 86 -4.48 22.55 -23.89
N PRO A 87 -3.92 23.48 -23.09
CA PRO A 87 -3.98 23.41 -21.64
C PRO A 87 -5.43 23.35 -21.15
N VAL A 88 -5.69 22.48 -20.18
CA VAL A 88 -7.01 22.36 -19.56
C VAL A 88 -7.01 23.10 -18.22
N ALA A 89 -7.78 24.18 -18.12
CA ALA A 89 -8.06 24.86 -16.87
C ALA A 89 -9.43 24.42 -16.34
N ARG A 90 -9.48 23.96 -15.08
CA ARG A 90 -10.73 23.65 -14.38
C ARG A 90 -10.74 24.37 -13.04
N ALA A 91 -11.89 24.90 -12.65
CA ALA A 91 -12.04 25.48 -11.32
C ALA A 91 -11.81 24.39 -10.25
N PRO A 92 -11.13 24.69 -9.13
CA PRO A 92 -11.02 23.77 -8.02
C PRO A 92 -12.40 23.34 -7.51
N TYR A 93 -12.52 22.08 -7.06
CA TYR A 93 -13.73 21.63 -6.39
C TYR A 93 -13.91 22.38 -5.06
N ARG A 94 -15.16 22.70 -4.71
CA ARG A 94 -15.48 23.27 -3.40
C ARG A 94 -15.33 22.19 -2.35
N LEU A 95 -14.39 22.36 -1.42
CA LEU A 95 -14.32 21.58 -0.20
C LEU A 95 -15.29 22.17 0.83
N THR A 96 -15.89 21.32 1.66
CA THR A 96 -16.60 21.77 2.86
C THR A 96 -15.58 22.26 3.88
N PRO A 97 -15.89 23.32 4.67
CA PRO A 97 -15.04 23.72 5.79
C PRO A 97 -14.81 22.55 6.75
N SER A 98 -13.62 22.49 7.35
CA SER A 98 -13.40 21.66 8.54
C SER A 98 -14.24 22.21 9.69
N GLU A 99 -14.90 21.33 10.42
CA GLU A 99 -15.66 21.65 11.65
C GLU A 99 -14.79 22.31 12.73
#